data_AF-A0A3M8EQ94-F1
#
_entry.id   AF-A0A3M8EQ94-F1
#
_cell.length_a   1.000
_cell.length_b   1.000
_cell.length_c   1.000
_cell.angle_alpha   90.00
_cell.angle_beta   90.00
_cell.angle_gamma   90.00
#
_symmetry.space_group_name_H-M   'P 1'
#
loop_
_entity.id
_entity.type
_entity.pdbx_description
1 polymer ?
#
loop_
_entity_poly.entity_id
_entity_poly.type
_entity_poly.pdbx_seq_one_letter_code
_entity_poly.pdbx_strand_id
1 'polypeptide(L)'
;MKIYFIITAIVLIVLSSCDRTYVVSGKVISDVDGQMITNAKIITSERLTIYSDSLGKFRLNLFGPGSRSDKLEVLVIKEGYETKYFDLSKYEDVHNITLELKPYNTPFITKYPLSFVTTAYYVNLTIVNLIVLFTLGFVFFKKVKYRWLWIALILLVNLTLRVNYINGYIDVDFFHFPFYFKHYSFYPFTFKIPILFSTIAFWSIYFIDRNRIIKN
;
A
#
# COMPACT_ATOMS: atom_id res chain seq x y z
N MET A 1 -17.93 -20.46 24.30
CA MET A 1 -17.49 -20.07 22.93
C MET A 1 -18.21 -18.84 22.35
N LYS A 2 -19.50 -18.57 22.67
CA LYS A 2 -20.26 -17.43 22.11
C LYS A 2 -19.83 -16.04 22.63
N ILE A 3 -19.55 -15.90 23.94
CA ILE A 3 -19.21 -14.59 24.55
C ILE A 3 -17.86 -14.05 24.08
N TYR A 4 -16.84 -14.91 23.97
CA TYR A 4 -15.52 -14.51 23.46
C TYR A 4 -15.60 -14.04 22.01
N PHE A 5 -16.42 -14.67 21.17
CA PHE A 5 -16.62 -14.24 19.78
C PHE A 5 -17.27 -12.85 19.69
N ILE A 6 -18.26 -12.57 20.56
CA ILE A 6 -18.91 -11.25 20.64
C ILE A 6 -17.93 -10.18 21.15
N ILE A 7 -17.14 -10.49 22.18
CA ILE A 7 -16.12 -9.58 22.70
C ILE A 7 -15.05 -9.29 21.64
N THR A 8 -14.56 -10.30 20.92
CA THR A 8 -13.61 -10.11 19.83
C THR A 8 -14.21 -9.29 18.68
N ALA A 9 -15.47 -9.53 18.32
CA ALA A 9 -16.17 -8.72 17.31
C ALA A 9 -16.33 -7.26 17.75
N ILE A 10 -16.68 -7.01 19.01
CA ILE A 10 -16.79 -5.66 19.57
C ILE A 10 -15.42 -4.97 19.61
N VAL A 11 -14.36 -5.67 20.04
CA VAL A 11 -13.00 -5.14 20.03
C VAL A 11 -12.53 -4.81 18.61
N LEU A 12 -12.82 -5.67 17.63
CA LEU A 12 -12.52 -5.40 16.21
C LEU A 12 -13.30 -4.18 15.68
N ILE A 13 -14.56 -4.00 16.07
CA ILE A 13 -15.37 -2.84 15.70
C ILE A 13 -14.83 -1.56 16.34
N VAL A 14 -14.50 -1.59 17.64
CA VAL A 14 -13.92 -0.44 18.36
C VAL A 14 -12.56 -0.05 17.79
N LEU A 15 -11.74 -1.03 17.39
CA LEU A 15 -10.44 -0.77 16.72
C LEU A 15 -10.61 -0.25 15.28
N SER A 16 -11.75 -0.45 14.64
CA SER A 16 -12.00 -0.02 13.25
C SER A 16 -12.47 1.44 13.10
N SER A 17 -12.79 2.14 14.19
CA SER A 17 -13.51 3.42 14.18
C SER A 17 -12.66 4.64 14.61
N CYS A 18 -11.38 4.70 14.21
CA CYS A 18 -10.54 5.87 14.50
C CYS A 18 -10.22 6.69 13.25
N ASP A 19 -11.19 6.92 12.36
CA ASP A 19 -10.99 7.88 11.27
C ASP A 19 -10.98 9.31 11.84
N ARG A 20 -9.92 10.05 11.56
CA ARG A 20 -9.79 11.47 11.89
C ARG A 20 -9.67 12.28 10.61
N THR A 21 -10.28 13.45 10.62
CA THR A 21 -9.99 14.48 9.64
C THR A 21 -8.64 15.11 9.96
N TYR A 22 -7.79 15.23 8.96
CA TYR A 22 -6.56 16.00 9.06
C TYR A 22 -6.42 16.91 7.84
N VAL A 23 -5.88 18.10 8.10
CA VAL A 23 -5.68 19.13 7.09
C VAL A 23 -4.20 19.24 6.82
N VAL A 24 -3.83 19.22 5.55
CA VAL A 24 -2.44 19.39 5.11
C VAL A 24 -2.40 20.61 4.21
N SER A 25 -1.44 21.50 4.40
CA SER A 25 -1.32 22.71 3.60
C SER A 25 0.13 23.01 3.29
N GLY A 26 0.32 23.74 2.20
CA GLY A 26 1.65 24.05 1.72
C GLY A 26 1.65 24.91 0.48
N LYS A 27 2.81 24.94 -0.16
CA LYS A 27 3.05 25.66 -1.40
C LYS A 27 3.87 24.81 -2.37
N VAL A 28 3.67 25.06 -3.65
CA VAL A 28 4.45 24.49 -4.75
C VAL A 28 5.35 25.58 -5.30
N ILE A 29 6.66 25.32 -5.34
CA ILE A 29 7.65 26.28 -5.83
C ILE A 29 8.58 25.63 -6.86
N SER A 30 9.19 26.47 -7.68
CA SER A 30 10.30 26.10 -8.56
C SER A 30 11.58 25.95 -7.73
N ASP A 31 12.32 24.86 -7.96
CA ASP A 31 13.56 24.60 -7.23
C ASP A 31 14.75 25.47 -7.70
N VAL A 32 14.61 26.13 -8.86
CA VAL A 32 15.67 26.97 -9.45
C VAL A 32 15.64 28.38 -8.88
N ASP A 33 14.46 29.00 -8.84
CA ASP A 33 14.29 30.42 -8.54
C ASP A 33 13.33 30.68 -7.38
N GLY A 34 12.76 29.63 -6.77
CA GLY A 34 11.83 29.74 -5.66
C GLY A 34 10.47 30.35 -6.05
N GLN A 35 10.20 30.54 -7.35
CA GLN A 35 8.95 31.13 -7.78
C GLN A 35 7.76 30.22 -7.46
N MET A 36 6.64 30.82 -7.08
CA MET A 36 5.40 30.09 -6.80
C MET A 36 4.83 29.48 -8.09
N ILE A 37 4.54 28.19 -8.05
CA ILE A 37 3.97 27.47 -9.19
C ILE A 37 2.46 27.40 -9.01
N THR A 38 1.75 28.12 -9.87
CA THR A 38 0.28 28.15 -9.90
C THR A 38 -0.30 27.02 -10.73
N ASN A 39 -1.53 26.59 -10.44
CA ASN A 39 -2.25 25.54 -11.17
C ASN A 39 -1.45 24.22 -11.32
N ALA A 40 -0.58 23.90 -10.38
CA ALA A 40 0.06 22.58 -10.32
C ALA A 40 -0.99 21.56 -9.88
N LYS A 41 -1.19 20.50 -10.66
CA LYS A 41 -2.11 19.41 -10.34
C LYS A 41 -1.49 18.54 -9.25
N ILE A 42 -2.19 18.35 -8.16
CA ILE A 42 -1.75 17.54 -7.01
C ILE A 42 -2.72 16.37 -6.87
N ILE A 43 -2.23 15.17 -7.09
CA ILE A 43 -3.00 13.92 -6.95
C ILE A 43 -2.56 13.26 -5.65
N THR A 44 -3.51 12.94 -4.78
CA THR A 44 -3.25 12.35 -3.46
C THR A 44 -3.32 10.82 -3.46
N SER A 45 -2.86 10.22 -2.36
CA SER A 45 -3.06 8.80 -2.05
C SER A 45 -4.54 8.37 -2.03
N GLU A 46 -5.47 9.27 -1.72
CA GLU A 46 -6.91 9.00 -1.73
C GLU A 46 -7.57 9.21 -3.11
N ARG A 47 -6.77 9.43 -4.17
CA ARG A 47 -7.21 9.78 -5.53
C ARG A 47 -7.94 11.12 -5.64
N LEU A 48 -7.92 11.94 -4.59
CA LEU A 48 -8.34 13.34 -4.66
C LEU A 48 -7.35 14.10 -5.56
N THR A 49 -7.89 14.86 -6.51
CA THR A 49 -7.11 15.80 -7.33
C THR A 49 -7.45 17.21 -6.91
N ILE A 50 -6.44 17.99 -6.56
CA ILE A 50 -6.54 19.44 -6.31
C ILE A 50 -5.53 20.20 -7.18
N TYR A 51 -5.58 21.52 -7.12
CA TYR A 51 -4.66 22.40 -7.83
C TYR A 51 -4.09 23.44 -6.88
N SER A 52 -2.83 23.85 -7.10
CA SER A 52 -2.29 25.02 -6.42
C SER A 52 -2.97 26.30 -6.91
N ASP A 53 -3.21 27.24 -6.00
CA ASP A 53 -3.87 28.50 -6.28
C ASP A 53 -2.95 29.52 -6.99
N SER A 54 -3.43 30.75 -7.16
CA SER A 54 -2.68 31.85 -7.78
C SER A 54 -1.43 32.28 -7.00
N LEU A 55 -1.31 31.89 -5.72
CA LEU A 55 -0.15 32.11 -4.87
C LEU A 55 0.70 30.83 -4.75
N GLY A 56 0.43 29.81 -5.56
CA GLY A 56 1.10 28.52 -5.53
C GLY A 56 0.77 27.70 -4.28
N LYS A 57 -0.23 28.07 -3.49
CA LYS A 57 -0.60 27.37 -2.25
C LYS A 57 -1.60 26.26 -2.52
N PHE A 58 -1.60 25.26 -1.66
CA PHE A 58 -2.56 24.16 -1.70
C PHE A 58 -3.04 23.80 -0.30
N ARG A 59 -4.23 23.22 -0.24
CA ARG A 59 -4.82 22.69 1.00
C ARG A 59 -5.56 21.39 0.69
N LEU A 60 -5.22 20.36 1.43
CA LEU A 60 -5.80 19.03 1.39
C LEU A 60 -6.59 18.81 2.67
N ASN A 61 -7.84 18.41 2.52
CA ASN A 61 -8.67 17.93 3.63
C ASN A 61 -8.86 16.43 3.39
N LEU A 62 -8.25 15.61 4.24
CA LEU A 62 -8.23 14.16 4.08
C LEU A 62 -8.94 13.47 5.24
N PHE A 63 -9.46 12.29 4.94
CA PHE A 63 -10.19 11.45 5.89
C PHE A 63 -9.51 10.10 5.96
N GLY A 64 -8.87 9.79 7.09
CA GLY A 64 -8.19 8.51 7.25
C GLY A 64 -8.01 8.10 8.71
N PRO A 65 -7.57 6.86 8.97
CA PRO A 65 -7.31 6.40 10.32
C PRO A 65 -6.30 7.35 10.95
N GLY A 66 -6.65 7.95 12.10
CA GLY A 66 -6.00 9.09 12.76
C GLY A 66 -4.62 8.84 13.34
N SER A 67 -3.89 7.87 12.78
CA SER A 67 -2.50 7.59 13.00
C SER A 67 -1.71 8.13 11.80
N ARG A 68 -0.53 8.69 12.05
CA ARG A 68 0.49 9.03 11.02
C ARG A 68 0.92 7.82 10.14
N SER A 69 0.22 6.67 10.19
CA SER A 69 0.68 5.38 9.65
C SER A 69 0.21 5.05 8.25
N ASP A 70 -0.73 5.79 7.66
CA ASP A 70 -1.04 5.60 6.24
C ASP A 70 -0.32 6.70 5.46
N LYS A 71 0.79 6.33 4.82
CA LYS A 71 1.72 7.23 4.11
C LYS A 71 0.93 8.27 3.30
N LEU A 72 1.04 9.53 3.73
CA LEU A 72 0.45 10.65 3.04
C LEU A 72 1.32 10.95 1.81
N GLU A 73 0.89 10.50 0.64
CA GLU A 73 1.66 10.59 -0.59
C GLU A 73 0.95 11.49 -1.60
N VAL A 74 1.72 12.32 -2.32
CA VAL A 74 1.18 13.14 -3.40
C VAL A 74 2.05 13.06 -4.66
N LEU A 75 1.40 13.10 -5.81
CA LEU A 75 2.02 13.26 -7.12
C LEU A 75 1.69 14.66 -7.65
N VAL A 76 2.71 15.47 -7.89
CA VAL A 76 2.55 16.84 -8.39
C VAL A 76 2.94 16.89 -9.86
N ILE A 77 2.07 17.49 -10.68
CA ILE A 77 2.20 17.57 -12.14
C ILE A 77 1.98 19.02 -12.57
N LYS A 78 2.92 19.56 -13.34
CA LYS A 78 2.80 20.87 -13.97
C LYS A 78 3.53 20.87 -15.31
N GLU A 79 2.92 21.44 -16.34
CA GLU A 79 3.57 21.62 -17.64
C GLU A 79 4.80 22.52 -17.53
N GLY A 80 5.90 22.11 -18.17
CA GLY A 80 7.21 22.76 -18.06
C GLY A 80 8.01 22.35 -16.81
N TYR A 81 7.49 21.44 -15.98
CA TYR A 81 8.14 20.94 -14.79
C TYR A 81 8.13 19.41 -14.72
N GLU A 82 9.09 18.85 -13.99
CA GLU A 82 9.18 17.43 -13.71
C GLU A 82 7.99 17.02 -12.84
N THR A 83 7.27 15.96 -13.26
CA THR A 83 6.29 15.33 -12.37
C THR A 83 7.01 14.63 -11.24
N LYS A 84 6.65 14.98 -10.00
CA LYS A 84 7.39 14.52 -8.83
C LYS A 84 6.47 13.93 -7.78
N TYR A 85 6.90 12.79 -7.26
CA TYR A 85 6.28 12.12 -6.12
C TYR A 85 6.86 12.66 -4.82
N PHE A 86 5.99 12.97 -3.85
CA PHE A 86 6.37 13.41 -2.51
C PHE A 86 5.71 12.53 -1.45
N ASP A 87 6.53 12.11 -0.49
CA ASP A 87 6.07 11.46 0.73
C ASP A 87 5.96 12.53 1.82
N LEU A 88 4.73 12.98 2.07
CA LEU A 88 4.43 14.06 3.01
C LEU A 88 4.59 13.62 4.48
N SER A 89 4.66 12.31 4.74
CA SER A 89 4.91 11.80 6.09
C SER A 89 6.30 12.16 6.64
N LYS A 90 7.22 12.56 5.75
CA LYS A 90 8.58 12.98 6.10
C LYS A 90 8.68 14.45 6.54
N TYR A 91 7.60 15.22 6.42
CA TYR A 91 7.60 16.63 6.79
C TYR A 91 7.18 16.78 8.26
N GLU A 92 7.94 17.57 9.03
CA GLU A 92 7.65 17.82 10.44
C GLU A 92 6.39 18.66 10.65
N ASP A 93 6.19 19.67 9.79
CA ASP A 93 5.02 20.55 9.77
C ASP A 93 4.14 20.27 8.55
N VAL A 94 3.00 19.63 8.80
CA VAL A 94 2.01 19.28 7.77
C VAL A 94 1.19 20.48 7.28
N HIS A 95 1.30 21.64 7.95
CA HIS A 95 0.57 22.85 7.58
C HIS A 95 1.40 23.85 6.75
N ASN A 96 2.71 23.62 6.64
CA ASN A 96 3.64 24.49 5.90
C ASN A 96 4.59 23.68 5.01
N ILE A 97 4.04 22.76 4.24
CA ILE A 97 4.83 21.90 3.33
C ILE A 97 5.30 22.72 2.13
N THR A 98 6.56 22.55 1.75
CA THR A 98 7.10 23.09 0.49
C THR A 98 7.39 21.96 -0.49
N LEU A 99 6.72 22.00 -1.64
CA LEU A 99 6.86 21.04 -2.73
C LEU A 99 7.66 21.68 -3.87
N GLU A 100 8.89 21.23 -4.05
CA GLU A 100 9.83 21.82 -5.03
C GLU A 100 9.84 21.01 -6.33
N LEU A 101 9.53 21.68 -7.44
CA LEU A 101 9.55 21.10 -8.78
C LEU A 101 10.70 21.65 -9.60
N LYS A 102 11.33 20.77 -10.38
CA LYS A 102 12.40 21.14 -11.31
C LYS A 102 11.81 21.49 -12.67
N PRO A 103 12.24 22.55 -13.35
CA PRO A 103 11.90 22.77 -14.75
C PRO A 103 12.35 21.57 -15.59
N TYR A 104 11.46 21.08 -16.45
CA TYR A 104 11.71 19.87 -17.24
C TYR A 104 10.92 19.91 -18.54
N ASN A 105 11.60 19.63 -19.64
CA ASN A 105 11.05 19.82 -20.99
C ASN A 105 10.56 18.52 -21.64
N THR A 106 10.76 17.36 -21.01
CA THR A 106 10.30 16.09 -21.56
C THR A 106 9.09 15.57 -20.79
N PRO A 107 8.19 14.85 -21.47
CA PRO A 107 7.00 14.31 -20.83
C PRO A 107 7.40 13.34 -19.72
N PHE A 108 6.71 13.41 -18.60
CA PHE A 108 6.91 12.48 -17.49
C PHE A 108 6.58 11.04 -17.93
N ILE A 109 7.52 10.14 -17.66
CA ILE A 109 7.35 8.70 -17.88
C ILE A 109 7.47 8.02 -16.52
N THR A 110 6.41 7.33 -16.11
CA THR A 110 6.43 6.48 -14.92
C THR A 110 7.50 5.41 -15.04
N LYS A 111 8.22 5.09 -13.95
CA LYS A 111 9.25 4.04 -13.96
C LYS A 111 8.72 2.69 -14.45
N TYR A 112 7.48 2.35 -14.08
CA TYR A 112 6.77 1.18 -14.63
C TYR A 112 5.47 1.62 -15.30
N PRO A 113 5.14 1.07 -16.48
CA PRO A 113 3.93 1.45 -17.20
C PRO A 113 2.67 1.02 -16.43
N LEU A 114 1.61 1.82 -16.54
CA LEU A 114 0.34 1.56 -15.85
C LEU A 114 -0.26 0.19 -16.21
N SER A 115 -0.06 -0.29 -17.45
CA SER A 115 -0.48 -1.62 -17.87
C SER A 115 0.19 -2.73 -17.06
N PHE A 116 1.51 -2.62 -16.81
CA PHE A 116 2.23 -3.56 -15.96
C PHE A 116 1.71 -3.55 -14.52
N VAL A 117 1.52 -2.35 -13.95
CA VAL A 117 0.98 -2.17 -12.59
C VAL A 117 -0.41 -2.80 -12.45
N THR A 118 -1.25 -2.61 -13.46
CA THR A 118 -2.61 -3.17 -13.51
C THR A 118 -2.59 -4.69 -13.64
N THR A 119 -1.73 -5.24 -14.49
CA THR A 119 -1.56 -6.69 -14.63
C THR A 119 -1.02 -7.32 -13.35
N ALA A 120 0.03 -6.74 -12.75
CA ALA A 120 0.61 -7.20 -11.49
C ALA A 120 -0.44 -7.26 -10.38
N TYR A 121 -1.34 -6.27 -10.34
CA TYR A 121 -2.47 -6.27 -9.42
C TYR A 121 -3.42 -7.43 -9.65
N TYR A 122 -3.94 -7.62 -10.87
CA TYR A 122 -4.90 -8.70 -11.12
C TYR A 122 -4.28 -10.08 -10.89
N VAL A 123 -2.99 -10.24 -11.19
CA VAL A 123 -2.22 -11.43 -10.84
C VAL A 123 -2.21 -11.64 -9.32
N ASN A 124 -1.89 -10.61 -8.54
CA ASN A 124 -1.85 -10.73 -7.07
C ASN A 124 -3.25 -10.91 -6.46
N LEU A 125 -4.26 -10.24 -7.00
CA LEU A 125 -5.66 -10.39 -6.56
C LEU A 125 -6.18 -11.79 -6.84
N THR A 126 -5.77 -12.41 -7.94
CA THR A 126 -6.36 -13.68 -8.40
C THR A 126 -5.47 -14.86 -8.05
N ILE A 127 -4.26 -14.91 -8.60
CA ILE A 127 -3.36 -16.07 -8.50
C ILE A 127 -2.89 -16.29 -7.07
N VAL A 128 -2.40 -15.24 -6.41
CA VAL A 128 -1.89 -15.34 -5.04
C VAL A 128 -3.02 -15.72 -4.09
N ASN A 129 -4.17 -15.05 -4.17
CA ASN A 129 -5.32 -15.38 -3.34
C ASN A 129 -5.79 -16.82 -3.57
N LEU A 130 -5.85 -17.29 -4.82
CA LEU A 130 -6.22 -18.68 -5.13
C LEU A 130 -5.22 -19.69 -4.54
N ILE A 131 -3.91 -19.44 -4.66
CA ILE A 131 -2.87 -20.29 -4.07
C ILE A 131 -3.03 -20.37 -2.55
N VAL A 132 -3.26 -19.24 -1.89
CA VAL A 132 -3.43 -19.17 -0.44
C VAL A 132 -4.71 -19.89 -0.02
N LEU A 133 -5.85 -19.64 -0.69
CA LEU A 133 -7.12 -20.30 -0.42
C LEU A 133 -7.02 -21.81 -0.62
N PHE A 134 -6.38 -22.25 -1.71
CA PHE A 134 -6.14 -23.66 -1.98
C PHE A 134 -5.30 -24.30 -0.88
N THR A 135 -4.22 -23.64 -0.46
CA THR A 135 -3.33 -24.15 0.60
C THR A 135 -4.05 -24.23 1.94
N LEU A 136 -4.80 -23.21 2.33
CA LEU A 136 -5.59 -23.21 3.54
C LEU A 136 -6.67 -24.28 3.52
N GLY A 137 -7.38 -24.43 2.38
CA GLY A 137 -8.35 -25.50 2.17
C GLY A 137 -7.71 -26.88 2.31
N PHE A 138 -6.56 -27.09 1.68
CA PHE A 138 -5.80 -28.33 1.79
C PHE A 138 -5.44 -28.65 3.25
N VAL A 139 -4.89 -27.66 3.97
CA VAL A 139 -4.52 -27.79 5.39
C VAL A 139 -5.74 -28.06 6.27
N PHE A 140 -6.89 -27.49 5.94
CA PHE A 140 -8.13 -27.65 6.70
C PHE A 140 -8.74 -29.05 6.52
N PHE A 141 -8.86 -29.51 5.27
CA PHE A 141 -9.53 -30.77 4.92
C PHE A 141 -8.63 -32.01 5.06
N LYS A 142 -7.31 -31.88 4.95
CA LYS A 142 -6.38 -33.00 5.17
C LYS A 142 -5.96 -33.09 6.63
N LYS A 143 -5.57 -34.29 7.06
CA LYS A 143 -4.99 -34.55 8.39
C LYS A 143 -3.56 -34.01 8.47
N VAL A 144 -3.40 -32.70 8.49
CA VAL A 144 -2.09 -32.04 8.58
C VAL A 144 -1.59 -31.98 10.02
N LYS A 145 -0.34 -32.40 10.26
CA LYS A 145 0.38 -32.23 11.54
C LYS A 145 0.58 -30.74 11.80
N TYR A 146 0.35 -30.31 13.04
CA TYR A 146 0.42 -28.90 13.43
C TYR A 146 -0.45 -27.96 12.56
N ARG A 147 -1.61 -28.43 12.08
CA ARG A 147 -2.54 -27.69 11.21
C ARG A 147 -2.74 -26.21 11.58
N TRP A 148 -2.97 -25.93 12.87
CA TRP A 148 -3.21 -24.55 13.32
C TRP A 148 -1.97 -23.66 13.23
N LEU A 149 -0.78 -24.22 13.45
CA LEU A 149 0.49 -23.51 13.25
C LEU A 149 0.67 -23.17 11.77
N TRP A 150 0.41 -24.12 10.87
CA TRP A 150 0.48 -23.88 9.43
C TRP A 150 -0.50 -22.80 8.97
N ILE A 151 -1.75 -22.82 9.46
CA ILE A 151 -2.73 -21.76 9.18
C ILE A 151 -2.19 -20.40 9.66
N ALA A 152 -1.68 -20.31 10.90
CA ALA A 152 -1.13 -19.06 11.43
C ALA A 152 0.07 -18.55 10.62
N LEU A 153 1.00 -19.44 10.25
CA LEU A 153 2.17 -19.09 9.42
C LEU A 153 1.74 -18.60 8.03
N ILE A 154 0.83 -19.30 7.36
CA ILE A 154 0.32 -18.92 6.04
C ILE A 154 -0.39 -17.56 6.09
N LEU A 155 -1.12 -17.26 7.17
CA LEU A 155 -1.87 -16.02 7.29
C LEU A 155 -1.02 -14.83 7.73
N LEU A 156 -0.01 -15.05 8.57
CA LEU A 156 0.71 -13.97 9.24
C LEU A 156 2.15 -13.82 8.77
N VAL A 157 2.80 -14.90 8.35
CA VAL A 157 4.22 -14.89 7.97
C VAL A 157 4.33 -14.87 6.46
N ASN A 158 4.13 -13.66 5.92
CA ASN A 158 4.39 -13.33 4.53
C ASN A 158 5.20 -12.04 4.47
N LEU A 159 6.02 -11.94 3.43
CA LEU A 159 6.78 -10.75 3.12
C LEU A 159 6.11 -10.05 1.95
N THR A 160 5.96 -8.74 2.00
CA THR A 160 5.38 -7.97 0.90
C THR A 160 6.36 -6.91 0.45
N LEU A 161 6.75 -6.96 -0.82
CA LEU A 161 7.52 -5.90 -1.45
C LEU A 161 6.54 -4.82 -1.92
N ARG A 162 6.73 -3.59 -1.48
CA ARG A 162 6.01 -2.41 -1.95
C ARG A 162 6.89 -1.68 -2.94
N VAL A 163 6.46 -1.58 -4.19
CA VAL A 163 7.19 -0.90 -5.26
C VAL A 163 6.41 0.32 -5.70
N ASN A 164 6.97 1.51 -5.47
CA ASN A 164 6.43 2.75 -5.98
C ASN A 164 6.67 2.80 -7.50
N TYR A 165 5.62 2.79 -8.30
CA TYR A 165 5.77 2.68 -9.75
C TYR A 165 6.11 4.02 -10.44
N ILE A 166 6.03 5.12 -9.70
CA ILE A 166 6.43 6.45 -10.17
C ILE A 166 7.95 6.56 -10.18
N ASN A 167 8.60 6.29 -9.04
CA ASN A 167 10.04 6.51 -8.85
C ASN A 167 10.88 5.22 -8.75
N GLY A 168 10.25 4.05 -8.64
CA GLY A 168 10.90 2.75 -8.52
C GLY A 168 11.42 2.42 -7.11
N TYR A 169 11.11 3.24 -6.10
CA TYR A 169 11.50 2.97 -4.72
C TYR A 169 10.84 1.68 -4.21
N ILE A 170 11.64 0.83 -3.56
CA ILE A 170 11.21 -0.45 -3.02
C ILE A 170 11.27 -0.38 -1.50
N ASP A 171 10.17 -0.77 -0.86
CA ASP A 171 10.04 -0.89 0.58
C ASP A 171 9.60 -2.32 0.92
N VAL A 172 10.07 -2.83 2.06
CA VAL A 172 9.82 -4.22 2.47
C VAL A 172 8.97 -4.20 3.72
N ASP A 173 7.82 -4.86 3.65
CA ASP A 173 6.91 -4.97 4.77
C ASP A 173 6.82 -6.43 5.25
N PHE A 174 6.93 -6.61 6.57
CA PHE A 174 6.87 -7.90 7.23
C PHE A 174 5.51 -8.06 7.92
N PHE A 175 5.03 -9.29 8.05
CA PHE A 175 3.79 -9.61 8.78
C PHE A 175 2.52 -9.02 8.18
N HIS A 176 2.37 -9.12 6.86
CA HIS A 176 1.13 -8.76 6.17
C HIS A 176 0.27 -9.99 5.86
N PHE A 177 -1.05 -9.80 5.91
CA PHE A 177 -1.97 -10.81 5.40
C PHE A 177 -1.70 -11.04 3.90
N PRO A 178 -1.66 -12.30 3.45
CA PRO A 178 -1.36 -12.62 2.05
C PRO A 178 -2.52 -12.29 1.11
N PHE A 179 -3.67 -11.89 1.68
CA PHE A 179 -4.87 -11.63 0.93
C PHE A 179 -4.98 -10.18 0.47
N TYR A 180 -5.19 -10.04 -0.83
CA TYR A 180 -5.41 -8.77 -1.49
C TYR A 180 -6.92 -8.50 -1.52
N PHE A 181 -7.49 -8.01 -0.41
CA PHE A 181 -8.93 -7.72 -0.31
C PHE A 181 -9.30 -6.28 -0.71
N LYS A 182 -8.38 -5.33 -0.61
CA LYS A 182 -8.65 -3.92 -0.90
C LYS A 182 -8.05 -3.50 -2.24
N HIS A 183 -8.88 -2.83 -3.03
CA HIS A 183 -8.48 -2.03 -4.18
C HIS A 183 -7.43 -1.00 -3.74
N TYR A 184 -6.61 -0.52 -4.69
CA TYR A 184 -5.55 0.51 -4.54
C TYR A 184 -5.97 1.86 -3.92
N SER A 185 -7.15 2.00 -3.33
CA SER A 185 -7.64 3.27 -2.76
C SER A 185 -6.73 3.83 -1.66
N PHE A 186 -5.87 3.02 -1.05
CA PHE A 186 -4.96 3.45 0.03
C PHE A 186 -3.49 3.62 -0.41
N TYR A 187 -3.09 3.16 -1.60
CA TYR A 187 -1.69 3.21 -2.08
C TYR A 187 -1.60 3.39 -3.60
N PRO A 188 -2.12 4.48 -4.17
CA PRO A 188 -2.34 4.60 -5.61
C PRO A 188 -1.05 4.71 -6.41
N PHE A 189 0.10 4.96 -5.77
CA PHE A 189 1.41 5.06 -6.43
C PHE A 189 2.28 3.81 -6.26
N THR A 190 1.78 2.78 -5.56
CA THR A 190 2.59 1.66 -5.11
C THR A 190 1.89 0.34 -5.37
N PHE A 191 2.49 -0.54 -6.18
CA PHE A 191 2.04 -1.92 -6.29
C PHE A 191 2.78 -2.82 -5.30
N LYS A 192 2.11 -3.87 -4.87
CA LYS A 192 2.59 -4.79 -3.84
C LYS A 192 2.86 -6.16 -4.47
N ILE A 193 3.98 -6.79 -4.15
CA ILE A 193 4.31 -8.17 -4.54
C ILE A 193 4.42 -9.02 -3.27
N PRO A 194 3.51 -9.99 -3.06
CA PRO A 194 3.59 -10.89 -1.92
C PRO A 194 4.59 -12.02 -2.20
N ILE A 195 5.44 -12.29 -1.21
CA ILE A 195 6.30 -13.47 -1.18
C ILE A 195 5.74 -14.41 -0.13
N LEU A 196 5.08 -15.47 -0.61
CA LEU A 196 4.34 -16.44 0.19
C LEU A 196 5.26 -17.48 0.85
N PHE A 197 6.24 -17.04 1.64
CA PHE A 197 7.25 -17.92 2.23
C PHE A 197 6.67 -19.14 2.95
N SER A 198 5.65 -18.93 3.78
CA SER A 198 5.03 -20.02 4.54
C SER A 198 4.29 -21.02 3.64
N THR A 199 3.64 -20.54 2.59
CA THR A 199 2.96 -21.40 1.60
C THR A 199 3.98 -22.19 0.78
N ILE A 200 5.05 -21.54 0.33
CA ILE A 200 6.14 -22.20 -0.40
C ILE A 200 6.77 -23.28 0.48
N ALA A 201 7.13 -22.94 1.73
CA ALA A 201 7.71 -23.89 2.68
C ALA A 201 6.78 -25.08 2.95
N PHE A 202 5.48 -24.83 3.13
CA PHE A 202 4.48 -25.89 3.32
C PHE A 202 4.50 -26.90 2.17
N TRP A 203 4.40 -26.42 0.93
CA TRP A 203 4.38 -27.28 -0.25
C TRP A 203 5.71 -27.97 -0.49
N SER A 204 6.84 -27.28 -0.29
CA SER A 204 8.18 -27.89 -0.38
C SER A 204 8.31 -29.07 0.57
N ILE A 205 7.92 -28.93 1.84
CA ILE A 205 7.99 -30.04 2.80
C ILE A 205 7.00 -31.15 2.41
N TYR A 206 5.79 -30.80 1.96
CA TYR A 206 4.79 -31.77 1.53
C TYR A 206 5.29 -32.67 0.38
N PHE A 207 5.95 -32.09 -0.61
CA PHE A 207 6.47 -32.83 -1.77
C PHE A 207 7.76 -33.60 -1.47
N ILE A 208 8.62 -33.09 -0.57
CA ILE A 208 9.88 -33.76 -0.20
C ILE A 208 9.63 -34.91 0.78
N ASP A 209 8.84 -34.67 1.84
CA ASP A 209 8.57 -35.66 2.88
C ASP A 209 7.13 -35.50 3.40
N ARG A 210 6.22 -36.16 2.69
CA ARG A 210 4.79 -36.14 2.98
C ARG A 210 4.47 -36.56 4.43
N ASN A 211 5.27 -37.46 5.03
CA ASN A 211 5.04 -37.96 6.39
C ASN A 211 5.33 -36.91 7.47
N ARG A 212 6.10 -35.86 7.16
CA ARG A 212 6.29 -34.72 8.06
C ARG A 212 5.08 -33.79 8.11
N ILE A 213 4.29 -33.74 7.04
CA ILE A 213 3.11 -32.88 6.93
C ILE A 213 1.82 -33.63 7.24
N ILE A 214 1.65 -34.84 6.74
CA ILE A 214 0.43 -35.63 6.89
C ILE A 214 0.55 -36.54 8.12
N LYS A 215 -0.51 -36.56 8.93
CA LYS A 215 -0.70 -37.54 10.01
C LYS A 215 -1.30 -38.79 9.37
N ASN A 216 -0.55 -39.89 9.39
CA ASN A 216 -1.06 -41.23 9.07
C ASN A 216 -2.21 -41.60 10.01
#